data_AF-X6LRI3-F1
#
_entry.id   AF-X6LRI3-F1
#
_cell.length_a   1.000
_cell.length_b   1.000
_cell.length_c   1.000
_cell.angle_alpha   90.00
_cell.angle_beta   90.00
_cell.angle_gamma   90.00
#
_symmetry.space_group_name_H-M   'P 1'
#
loop_
_entity.id
_entity.type
_entity.pdbx_description
1 polymer ?
#
loop_
_entity_poly.entity_id
_entity_poly.type
_entity_poly.pdbx_seq_one_letter_code
_entity_poly.pdbx_strand_id
1 'polypeptide(L)'
;LVAVKRLAAACRSFGGKAAFALSSRVRNVGRDKEMVIRQTCAEQLGGYCKYLVEASNDSREAHDLMIDQLLPLIQEMLRDAMEVRQASGTSLLTIAELLTKDEVFDHVLKIVLQMAHDDTDDQKISALP
;
A
#
# COMPACT_ATOMS: atom_id res chain seq x y z
N LEU A 1 0.27 -15.97 9.16
CA LEU A 1 0.72 -15.91 7.74
C LEU A 1 -0.41 -16.15 6.72
N VAL A 2 -1.10 -17.29 6.74
CA VAL A 2 -2.12 -17.65 5.71
C VAL A 2 -3.24 -16.61 5.59
N ALA A 3 -3.72 -16.05 6.71
CA ALA A 3 -4.77 -15.04 6.69
C ALA A 3 -4.34 -13.75 5.97
N VAL A 4 -3.11 -13.28 6.20
CA VAL A 4 -2.58 -12.06 5.56
C VAL A 4 -2.40 -12.28 4.07
N LYS A 5 -1.83 -13.43 3.65
CA LYS A 5 -1.66 -13.81 2.23
C LYS A 5 -2.94 -13.80 1.41
N ARG A 6 -4.10 -13.89 2.07
CA ARG A 6 -5.41 -13.92 1.41
C ARG A 6 -6.18 -12.63 1.58
N LEU A 7 -5.61 -11.57 2.16
CA LEU A 7 -6.31 -10.33 2.46
C LEU A 7 -7.07 -9.78 1.25
N ALA A 8 -6.37 -9.55 0.14
CA ALA A 8 -6.99 -8.97 -1.06
C ALA A 8 -8.09 -9.87 -1.62
N ALA A 9 -7.81 -11.16 -1.78
CA ALA A 9 -8.76 -12.13 -2.32
C ALA A 9 -9.99 -12.32 -1.41
N ALA A 10 -9.80 -12.27 -0.09
CA ALA A 10 -10.86 -12.48 0.90
C ALA A 10 -11.85 -11.31 0.95
N CYS A 11 -11.45 -10.10 0.52
CA CYS A 11 -12.35 -8.94 0.53
C CYS A 11 -13.65 -9.18 -0.23
N ARG A 12 -13.58 -9.92 -1.33
CA ARG A 12 -14.76 -10.33 -2.12
C ARG A 12 -15.75 -11.18 -1.32
N SER A 13 -15.30 -11.89 -0.28
CA SER A 13 -16.15 -12.76 0.54
C SER A 13 -16.92 -12.02 1.63
N PHE A 14 -16.51 -10.81 2.03
CA PHE A 14 -17.16 -10.04 3.10
C PHE A 14 -17.70 -8.66 2.70
N GLY A 15 -17.39 -8.19 1.48
CA GLY A 15 -18.03 -7.00 0.90
C GLY A 15 -17.33 -5.67 1.21
N GLY A 16 -17.70 -4.62 0.46
CA GLY A 16 -17.08 -3.29 0.53
C GLY A 16 -17.07 -2.68 1.93
N LYS A 17 -18.23 -2.60 2.59
CA LYS A 17 -18.34 -2.02 3.95
C LYS A 17 -17.36 -2.64 4.95
N ALA A 18 -17.21 -3.96 4.91
CA ALA A 18 -16.27 -4.66 5.78
C ALA A 18 -14.82 -4.41 5.35
N ALA A 19 -14.53 -4.37 4.05
CA ALA A 19 -13.21 -4.00 3.55
C ALA A 19 -12.79 -2.60 4.03
N PHE A 20 -13.61 -1.57 3.86
CA PHE A 20 -13.31 -0.22 4.36
C PHE A 20 -13.04 -0.19 5.87
N ALA A 21 -13.82 -0.93 6.66
CA ALA A 21 -13.64 -1.03 8.11
C ALA A 21 -12.33 -1.73 8.54
N LEU A 22 -11.69 -2.52 7.64
CA LEU A 22 -10.44 -3.21 7.94
C LEU A 22 -9.21 -2.31 7.85
N SER A 23 -9.30 -1.11 7.27
CA SER A 23 -8.15 -0.23 7.01
C SER A 23 -7.24 -0.03 8.22
N SER A 24 -7.80 0.24 9.40
CA SER A 24 -7.05 0.39 10.66
C SER A 24 -6.30 -0.89 11.05
N ARG A 25 -6.93 -2.05 10.88
CA ARG A 25 -6.33 -3.35 11.19
C ARG A 25 -5.25 -3.71 10.19
N VAL A 26 -5.45 -3.42 8.90
CA VAL A 26 -4.45 -3.60 7.85
C VAL A 26 -3.20 -2.77 8.16
N ARG A 27 -3.36 -1.51 8.59
CA ARG A 27 -2.22 -0.70 9.05
C ARG A 27 -1.47 -1.30 10.23
N ASN A 28 -2.18 -1.90 11.19
CA ASN A 28 -1.54 -2.56 12.32
C ASN A 28 -0.72 -3.79 11.88
N VAL A 29 -1.24 -4.57 10.93
CA VAL A 29 -0.50 -5.72 10.35
C VAL A 29 0.72 -5.24 9.56
N GLY A 30 0.63 -4.11 8.86
CA GLY A 30 1.77 -3.47 8.19
C GLY A 30 2.87 -3.02 9.14
N ARG A 31 2.59 -2.91 10.45
CA ARG A 31 3.54 -2.55 11.52
C ARG A 31 3.84 -3.71 12.48
N ASP A 32 3.57 -4.94 12.05
CA ASP A 32 3.85 -6.13 12.85
C ASP A 32 5.35 -6.25 13.15
N LYS A 33 5.71 -6.80 14.32
CA LYS A 33 7.10 -7.02 14.71
C LYS A 33 7.82 -7.99 13.75
N GLU A 34 7.10 -8.96 13.19
CA GLU A 34 7.66 -9.99 12.32
C GLU A 34 7.78 -9.46 10.88
N MET A 35 9.00 -9.38 10.35
CA MET A 35 9.28 -8.87 9.00
C MET A 35 8.44 -9.60 7.92
N VAL A 36 8.33 -10.93 8.02
CA VAL A 36 7.57 -11.75 7.07
C VAL A 36 6.08 -11.38 7.05
N ILE A 37 5.51 -10.95 8.18
CA ILE A 37 4.11 -10.50 8.24
C ILE A 37 3.97 -9.15 7.54
N ARG A 38 4.89 -8.21 7.77
CA ARG A 38 4.91 -6.92 7.09
C ARG A 38 5.09 -7.07 5.58
N GLN A 39 6.03 -7.90 5.14
CA GLN A 39 6.24 -8.21 3.72
C GLN A 39 4.95 -8.77 3.10
N THR A 40 4.37 -9.79 3.74
CA THR A 40 3.13 -10.40 3.26
C THR A 40 1.97 -9.39 3.20
N CYS A 41 1.91 -8.46 4.15
CA CYS A 41 0.92 -7.39 4.12
C CYS A 41 1.16 -6.45 2.93
N ALA A 42 2.41 -6.03 2.71
CA ALA A 42 2.80 -5.17 1.61
C ALA A 42 2.41 -5.78 0.25
N GLU A 43 2.65 -7.08 0.05
CA GLU A 43 2.27 -7.82 -1.17
C GLU A 43 0.76 -7.78 -1.47
N GLN A 44 -0.08 -7.52 -0.45
CA GLN A 44 -1.54 -7.55 -0.57
C GLN A 44 -2.16 -6.16 -0.67
N LEU A 45 -1.42 -5.10 -0.34
CA LEU A 45 -1.96 -3.74 -0.27
C LEU A 45 -2.50 -3.25 -1.62
N GLY A 46 -1.77 -3.46 -2.72
CA GLY A 46 -2.25 -3.07 -4.05
C GLY A 46 -3.58 -3.75 -4.42
N GLY A 47 -3.69 -5.06 -4.19
CA GLY A 47 -4.92 -5.81 -4.44
C GLY A 47 -6.08 -5.43 -3.53
N TYR A 48 -5.79 -5.11 -2.26
CA TYR A 48 -6.76 -4.58 -1.32
C TYR A 48 -7.30 -3.21 -1.76
N CYS A 49 -6.42 -2.30 -2.17
CA CYS A 49 -6.78 -0.99 -2.72
C CYS A 49 -7.63 -1.11 -3.98
N LYS A 50 -7.27 -2.00 -4.90
CA LYS A 50 -8.06 -2.28 -6.11
C LYS A 50 -9.49 -2.71 -5.76
N TYR A 51 -9.64 -3.61 -4.78
CA TYR A 51 -10.96 -4.02 -4.32
C TYR A 51 -11.77 -2.86 -3.72
N LEU A 52 -11.14 -1.97 -2.95
CA LEU A 52 -11.84 -0.81 -2.37
C LEU A 52 -12.43 0.11 -3.45
N VAL A 53 -11.70 0.32 -4.55
CA VAL A 53 -12.23 1.08 -5.71
C VAL A 53 -13.37 0.32 -6.38
N GLU A 54 -13.19 -0.98 -6.67
CA GLU A 54 -14.24 -1.82 -7.28
C GLU A 54 -15.53 -1.89 -6.44
N ALA A 55 -15.40 -1.86 -5.12
CA ALA A 55 -16.52 -2.01 -4.18
C ALA A 55 -17.15 -0.68 -3.76
N SER A 56 -16.55 0.46 -4.14
CA SER A 56 -17.10 1.77 -3.86
C SER A 56 -18.14 2.18 -4.90
N ASN A 57 -19.17 2.92 -4.47
CA ASN A 57 -20.08 3.59 -5.39
C ASN A 57 -19.47 4.88 -5.98
N ASP A 58 -18.50 5.45 -5.27
CA ASP A 58 -17.74 6.65 -5.64
C ASP A 58 -16.25 6.41 -5.32
N SER A 59 -15.39 6.40 -6.35
CA SER A 59 -13.96 6.17 -6.18
C SER A 59 -13.31 7.15 -5.20
N ARG A 60 -13.91 8.33 -4.96
CA ARG A 60 -13.39 9.32 -4.02
C ARG A 60 -13.22 8.79 -2.60
N GLU A 61 -14.18 8.02 -2.08
CA GLU A 61 -14.05 7.45 -0.72
C GLU A 61 -12.86 6.49 -0.62
N ALA A 62 -12.63 5.70 -1.68
CA ALA A 62 -11.48 4.81 -1.76
C ALA A 62 -10.17 5.59 -1.88
N HIS A 63 -10.15 6.66 -2.67
CA HIS A 63 -8.97 7.52 -2.85
C HIS A 63 -8.60 8.23 -1.56
N ASP A 64 -9.57 8.85 -0.86
CA ASP A 64 -9.36 9.51 0.42
C ASP A 64 -8.76 8.53 1.44
N LEU A 65 -9.29 7.31 1.53
CA LEU A 65 -8.73 6.26 2.39
C LEU A 65 -7.28 5.90 2.00
N MET A 66 -7.01 5.77 0.69
CA MET A 66 -5.67 5.46 0.20
C MET A 66 -4.68 6.57 0.54
N ILE A 67 -5.04 7.82 0.23
CA ILE A 67 -4.19 9.00 0.41
C ILE A 67 -3.94 9.25 1.89
N ASP A 68 -4.98 9.23 2.72
CA ASP A 68 -4.86 9.62 4.13
C ASP A 68 -4.29 8.52 5.02
N GLN A 69 -4.42 7.25 4.63
CA GLN A 69 -4.12 6.13 5.52
C GLN A 69 -3.15 5.10 4.94
N LEU A 70 -3.28 4.75 3.66
CA LEU A 70 -2.49 3.65 3.08
C LEU A 70 -1.19 4.13 2.44
N LEU A 71 -1.16 5.29 1.78
CA LEU A 71 0.07 5.90 1.26
C LEU A 71 1.07 6.23 2.38
N PRO A 72 0.67 6.80 3.54
CA PRO A 72 1.58 6.96 4.67
C PRO A 72 2.16 5.64 5.18
N LEU A 73 1.34 4.58 5.24
CA LEU A 73 1.84 3.25 5.61
C LEU A 73 2.86 2.74 4.59
N ILE A 74 2.55 2.82 3.29
CA ILE A 74 3.48 2.41 2.23
C ILE A 74 4.79 3.20 2.33
N GLN A 75 4.72 4.49 2.60
CA GLN A 75 5.90 5.32 2.79
C GLN A 75 6.76 4.88 3.99
N GLU A 76 6.14 4.52 5.12
CA GLU A 76 6.86 3.91 6.26
C GLU A 76 7.54 2.60 5.83
N MET A 77 6.82 1.74 5.10
CA MET A 77 7.30 0.41 4.68
C MET A 77 8.39 0.47 3.59
N LEU A 78 8.47 1.55 2.81
CA LEU A 78 9.56 1.79 1.86
C LEU A 78 10.92 2.06 2.52
N ARG A 79 10.92 2.33 3.83
CA ARG A 79 12.15 2.48 4.64
C ARG A 79 12.50 1.22 5.44
N ASP A 80 11.70 0.15 5.28
CA ASP A 80 11.89 -1.12 5.97
C ASP A 80 13.00 -1.98 5.32
N ALA A 81 13.14 -3.22 5.77
CA ALA A 81 13.97 -4.25 5.17
C ALA A 81 13.69 -4.41 3.66
N MET A 82 14.70 -4.87 2.92
CA MET A 82 14.68 -4.94 1.46
C MET A 82 13.43 -5.64 0.93
N GLU A 83 13.04 -6.78 1.49
CA GLU A 83 11.90 -7.58 1.04
C GLU A 83 10.57 -6.83 1.22
N VAL A 84 10.41 -6.15 2.36
CA VAL A 84 9.22 -5.34 2.65
C VAL A 84 9.17 -4.13 1.72
N ARG A 85 10.32 -3.49 1.49
CA ARG A 85 10.47 -2.35 0.58
C ARG A 85 10.09 -2.70 -0.86
N GLN A 86 10.60 -3.81 -1.39
CA GLN A 86 10.28 -4.28 -2.74
C GLN A 86 8.77 -4.55 -2.91
N ALA A 87 8.18 -5.27 -1.95
CA ALA A 87 6.75 -5.54 -1.95
C ALA A 87 5.91 -4.25 -1.84
N SER A 88 6.35 -3.29 -1.02
CA SER A 88 5.69 -2.00 -0.86
C SER A 88 5.79 -1.14 -2.12
N GLY A 89 6.94 -1.16 -2.81
CA GLY A 89 7.13 -0.48 -4.09
C GLY A 89 6.19 -1.01 -5.18
N THR A 90 6.03 -2.34 -5.27
CA THR A 90 5.07 -2.95 -6.21
C THR A 90 3.64 -2.54 -5.90
N SER A 91 3.25 -2.54 -4.62
CA SER A 91 1.93 -2.06 -4.21
C SER A 91 1.74 -0.57 -4.45
N LEU A 92 2.78 0.26 -4.28
CA LEU A 92 2.73 1.69 -4.57
C LEU A 92 2.42 1.93 -6.05
N LEU A 93 3.06 1.19 -6.97
CA LEU A 93 2.78 1.29 -8.40
C LEU A 93 1.32 0.93 -8.71
N THR A 94 0.82 -0.16 -8.12
CA THR A 94 -0.60 -0.54 -8.28
C THR A 94 -1.53 0.55 -7.76
N ILE A 95 -1.23 1.16 -6.60
CA ILE A 95 -2.05 2.26 -6.04
C ILE A 95 -2.00 3.49 -6.95
N ALA A 96 -0.84 3.81 -7.52
CA ALA A 96 -0.68 4.94 -8.43
C ALA A 96 -1.56 4.80 -9.68
N GLU A 97 -1.72 3.58 -10.20
CA GLU A 97 -2.62 3.29 -11.33
C GLU A 97 -4.12 3.46 -11.00
N LEU A 98 -4.49 3.46 -9.71
CA LEU A 98 -5.87 3.64 -9.26
C LEU A 98 -6.22 5.11 -9.05
N LEU A 99 -5.24 5.96 -8.73
CA LEU A 99 -5.43 7.38 -8.45
C LEU A 99 -5.51 8.20 -9.74
N THR A 100 -6.10 9.39 -9.63
CA THR A 100 -6.05 10.38 -10.72
C THR A 100 -4.65 10.92 -10.92
N LYS A 101 -4.38 11.50 -12.10
CA LYS A 101 -3.06 12.09 -12.40
C LYS A 101 -2.66 13.19 -11.40
N ASP A 102 -3.62 14.00 -10.98
CA ASP A 102 -3.39 15.08 -10.02
C ASP A 102 -3.04 14.52 -8.63
N GLU A 103 -3.77 13.50 -8.16
CA GLU A 103 -3.47 12.83 -6.89
C GLU A 103 -2.12 12.09 -6.93
N VAL A 104 -1.77 11.46 -8.05
CA VAL A 104 -0.43 10.85 -8.24
C VAL A 104 0.65 11.92 -8.14
N PHE A 105 0.46 13.07 -8.80
CA PHE A 105 1.39 14.18 -8.76
C PHE A 105 1.54 14.74 -7.34
N ASP A 106 0.42 14.94 -6.64
CA ASP A 106 0.39 15.57 -5.33
C ASP A 106 0.85 14.66 -4.20
N HIS A 107 0.72 13.34 -4.32
CA HIS A 107 1.00 12.41 -3.23
C HIS A 107 2.08 11.38 -3.58
N VAL A 108 1.89 10.63 -4.67
CA VAL A 108 2.77 9.51 -5.01
C VAL A 108 4.16 10.00 -5.44
N LEU A 109 4.23 11.00 -6.32
CA LEU A 109 5.53 11.54 -6.77
C LEU A 109 6.35 12.12 -5.61
N LYS A 110 5.70 12.75 -4.62
CA LYS A 110 6.38 13.24 -3.43
C LYS A 110 7.05 12.12 -2.65
N ILE A 111 6.37 10.98 -2.50
CA ILE A 111 6.95 9.78 -1.84
C ILE A 111 8.16 9.28 -2.64
N VAL A 112 8.03 9.13 -3.96
CA VAL A 112 9.13 8.65 -4.82
C VAL A 112 10.33 9.58 -4.76
N LEU A 113 10.13 10.90 -4.84
CA LEU A 113 11.20 11.89 -4.76
C LEU A 113 11.89 11.86 -3.39
N GLN A 114 11.12 11.78 -2.30
CA GLN A 114 11.68 11.65 -0.96
C GLN A 114 12.54 10.39 -0.82
N MET A 115 12.08 9.25 -1.36
CA MET A 115 12.87 8.01 -1.37
C MET A 115 14.13 8.11 -2.23
N ALA A 116 14.10 8.86 -3.34
CA ALA A 116 15.27 9.08 -4.19
C ALA A 116 16.33 9.97 -3.53
N HIS A 117 15.91 10.84 -2.61
CA HIS A 117 16.80 11.76 -1.88
C HIS A 117 17.28 11.23 -0.51
N ASP A 118 16.64 10.19 0.06
CA ASP A 118 17.08 9.55 1.31
C ASP A 118 18.37 8.73 1.05
N ASP A 119 19.50 9.44 0.97
CA ASP A 119 20.87 9.00 0.68
C ASP A 119 21.46 8.05 1.74
N THR A 120 21.08 6.76 1.69
CA THR A 120 21.90 5.68 2.27
C THR A 120 22.16 4.62 1.20
N ASP A 121 23.42 4.23 1.04
CA ASP A 121 23.96 3.62 -0.20
C ASP A 121 23.30 2.31 -0.67
N ASP A 122 22.48 1.65 0.14
CA ASP A 122 21.71 0.45 -0.24
C ASP A 122 20.37 0.75 -0.93
N GLN A 123 19.88 2.00 -0.92
CA GLN A 123 18.55 2.37 -1.43
C GLN A 123 18.52 2.68 -2.93
N LYS A 124 19.68 2.90 -3.55
CA LYS A 124 19.82 3.34 -4.96
C LYS A 124 19.39 2.29 -5.98
N ILE A 125 19.37 1.00 -5.61
CA ILE A 125 19.21 -0.11 -6.57
C ILE A 125 17.73 -0.49 -6.79
N SER A 126 16.77 0.07 -6.02
CA SER A 126 15.37 -0.37 -6.05
C SER A 126 14.34 0.69 -6.48
N ALA A 127 14.74 1.95 -6.64
CA ALA A 127 13.77 3.05 -6.82
C ALA A 127 13.28 3.21 -8.28
N LEU A 128 13.83 2.46 -9.22
CA LEU A 128 13.45 2.48 -10.64
C LEU A 128 13.36 1.04 -11.15
N PRO A 129 12.29 0.66 -11.88
CA PRO A 129 12.21 -0.62 -12.56
C PRO A 129 13.25 -0.75 -13.69
#